data_AF-A0A7X8W3W1-F1
#
_entry.id   AF-A0A7X8W3W1-F1
#
_cell.length_a   1.000
_cell.length_b   1.000
_cell.length_c   1.000
_cell.angle_alpha   90.00
_cell.angle_beta   90.00
_cell.angle_gamma   90.00
#
_symmetry.space_group_name_H-M   'P 1'
#
loop_
_entity.id
_entity.type
_entity.pdbx_description
1 polymer ?
#
loop_
_entity_poly.entity_id
_entity_poly.type
_entity_poly.pdbx_seq_one_letter_code
_entity_poly.pdbx_strand_id
1 'polypeptide(L)'
;MSSKDLTTLIDEKRVEKNKSMEEYYNSSKIYKGNLISLLNKYELTSNIEVSSELTDELTNYKDRILNKPINFFFQYYVAELNKKFALSLSCLALILVSLSLATFKIKYGRLFGFGIALLLAVCYWYMLFTSQLFVFKVNFYSGLLMWIPNAFMVLLGTLMLYFTRKRR
;
A
#
# COMPACT_ATOMS: atom_id res chain seq x y z
N MET A 1 13.30 -19.09 0.79
CA MET A 1 13.83 -17.92 1.53
C MET A 1 13.20 -17.91 2.92
N SER A 2 14.04 -17.93 3.97
CA SER A 2 13.57 -17.89 5.35
C SER A 2 12.99 -16.51 5.68
N SER A 3 12.03 -16.42 6.61
CA SER A 3 11.49 -15.13 7.05
C SER A 3 12.57 -14.20 7.60
N LYS A 4 13.64 -14.76 8.18
CA LYS A 4 14.81 -14.00 8.65
C LYS A 4 15.62 -13.40 7.49
N ASP A 5 15.80 -14.15 6.41
CA ASP A 5 16.51 -13.67 5.21
C ASP A 5 15.72 -12.54 4.52
N LEU A 6 14.39 -12.60 4.55
CA LEU A 6 13.56 -11.53 4.02
C LEU A 6 13.69 -10.24 4.82
N THR A 7 13.73 -10.32 6.16
CA THR A 7 13.88 -9.13 7.01
C THR A 7 15.24 -8.48 6.84
N THR A 8 16.32 -9.26 6.73
CA THR A 8 17.66 -8.71 6.50
C THR A 8 17.77 -8.03 5.14
N LEU A 9 17.23 -8.64 4.08
CA LEU A 9 17.19 -8.04 2.74
C LEU A 9 16.33 -6.77 2.69
N ILE A 10 15.23 -6.72 3.45
CA ILE A 10 14.40 -5.51 3.57
C ILE A 10 15.18 -4.39 4.25
N ASP A 11 15.93 -4.69 5.31
CA ASP A 11 16.71 -3.70 6.03
C ASP A 11 17.89 -3.19 5.19
N GLU A 12 18.57 -4.06 4.46
CA GLU A 12 19.63 -3.69 3.53
C GLU A 12 19.09 -2.78 2.41
N LYS A 13 17.99 -3.17 1.76
CA LYS A 13 17.34 -2.33 0.73
C LYS A 13 16.73 -1.05 1.30
N ARG A 14 16.36 -1.02 2.59
CA ARG A 14 15.90 0.20 3.28
C ARG A 14 17.04 1.19 3.42
N VAL A 15 18.23 0.72 3.80
CA VAL A 15 19.42 1.55 3.92
C VAL A 15 19.80 2.14 2.56
N GLU A 16 19.78 1.31 1.50
CA GLU A 16 20.03 1.76 0.13
C GLU A 16 18.99 2.80 -0.36
N LYS A 17 17.71 2.58 -0.05
CA LYS A 17 16.64 3.56 -0.30
C LYS A 17 16.87 4.87 0.45
N ASN A 18 17.26 4.81 1.72
CA ASN A 18 17.50 6.01 2.52
C ASN A 18 18.70 6.79 2.00
N LYS A 19 19.77 6.10 1.61
CA LYS A 19 20.96 6.71 1.01
C LYS A 19 20.63 7.43 -0.31
N SER A 20 19.92 6.76 -1.23
CA SER A 20 19.47 7.37 -2.49
C SER A 20 18.51 8.55 -2.28
N MET A 21 17.68 8.50 -1.22
CA MET A 21 16.82 9.62 -0.84
C MET A 21 17.60 10.80 -0.25
N GLU A 22 18.62 10.55 0.57
CA GLU A 22 19.51 11.58 1.10
C GLU A 22 20.32 12.25 -0.02
N GLU A 23 20.84 11.48 -0.97
CA GLU A 23 21.52 12.00 -2.16
C GLU A 23 20.60 12.90 -3.00
N TYR A 24 19.34 12.50 -3.17
CA TYR A 24 18.32 13.31 -3.84
C TYR A 24 18.02 14.62 -3.09
N TYR A 25 17.84 14.59 -1.76
CA TYR A 25 17.58 15.79 -0.97
C TYR A 25 18.77 16.75 -0.97
N ASN A 26 19.99 16.23 -0.86
CA ASN A 26 21.22 17.02 -0.92
C ASN A 26 21.38 17.69 -2.28
N SER A 27 21.13 16.94 -3.36
CA SER A 27 21.16 17.47 -4.72
C SER A 27 20.10 18.57 -4.90
N SER A 28 18.85 18.33 -4.49
CA SER A 28 17.76 19.31 -4.55
C SER A 28 18.09 20.59 -3.78
N LYS A 29 18.71 20.48 -2.61
CA LYS A 29 19.15 21.63 -1.81
C LYS A 29 20.21 22.47 -2.52
N ILE A 30 21.19 21.83 -3.18
CA ILE A 30 22.22 22.51 -3.97
C ILE A 30 21.59 23.26 -5.15
N TYR A 31 20.72 22.61 -5.92
CA TYR A 31 20.05 23.27 -7.06
C TYR A 31 19.16 24.43 -6.64
N LYS A 32 18.44 24.30 -5.51
CA LYS A 32 17.68 25.42 -4.95
C LYS A 32 18.60 26.58 -4.56
N GLY A 33 19.77 26.29 -4.01
CA GLY A 33 20.80 27.29 -3.72
C GLY A 33 21.30 28.01 -4.98
N ASN A 34 21.57 27.26 -6.05
CA ASN A 34 21.96 27.82 -7.35
C ASN A 34 20.84 28.71 -7.93
N LEU A 35 19.59 28.25 -7.94
CA LEU A 35 18.43 29.04 -8.38
C LEU A 35 18.30 30.36 -7.60
N ILE A 36 18.47 30.33 -6.28
CA ILE A 36 18.42 31.53 -5.44
C ILE A 36 19.55 32.51 -5.82
N SER A 37 20.75 31.98 -6.12
CA SER A 37 21.87 32.81 -6.57
C SER A 37 21.62 33.44 -7.94
N LEU A 38 20.97 32.71 -8.87
CA LEU A 38 20.58 33.23 -10.19
C LEU A 38 19.44 34.26 -10.10
N LEU A 39 18.45 34.03 -9.23
CA LEU A 39 17.38 35.00 -8.95
C LEU A 39 17.94 36.33 -8.43
N ASN A 40 18.87 36.28 -7.47
CA ASN A 40 19.50 37.48 -6.93
C ASN A 40 20.33 38.21 -8.00
N LYS A 41 21.01 37.47 -8.87
CA LYS A 41 21.75 38.03 -10.02
C LYS A 41 20.83 38.72 -11.03
N TYR A 42 19.66 38.15 -11.30
CA TYR A 42 18.63 38.74 -12.17
C TYR A 42 18.05 40.03 -11.57
N GLU A 43 17.75 40.04 -10.26
CA GLU A 43 17.23 41.22 -9.56
C GLU A 43 18.22 42.40 -9.60
N LEU A 44 19.53 42.11 -9.58
CA LEU A 44 20.61 43.10 -9.71
C LEU A 44 20.91 43.52 -11.15
N THR A 45 20.69 42.64 -12.14
CA THR A 45 21.07 42.85 -13.54
C THR A 45 19.91 42.44 -14.42
N SER A 46 19.04 43.40 -14.75
CA SER A 46 17.83 43.22 -15.57
C SER A 46 18.14 42.94 -17.06
N ASN A 47 18.93 41.89 -17.33
CA ASN A 47 19.35 41.47 -18.66
C ASN A 47 18.50 40.30 -19.17
N ILE A 48 18.14 40.36 -20.45
CA ILE A 48 17.29 39.38 -21.13
C ILE A 48 17.94 37.98 -21.16
N GLU A 49 19.27 37.90 -21.26
CA GLU A 49 20.03 36.64 -21.30
C GLU A 49 19.97 35.85 -19.96
N VAL A 50 19.93 36.56 -18.84
CA VAL A 50 19.80 35.96 -17.50
C VAL A 50 18.39 35.40 -17.28
N SER A 51 17.38 36.02 -17.91
CA SER A 51 15.99 35.52 -17.81
C SER A 51 15.79 34.18 -18.50
N SER A 52 16.44 33.95 -19.65
CA SER A 52 16.40 32.66 -20.34
C SER A 52 17.12 31.55 -19.56
N GLU A 53 18.28 31.86 -18.98
CA GLU A 53 19.04 30.90 -18.17
C GLU A 53 18.25 30.49 -16.91
N LEU A 54 17.56 31.44 -16.29
CA LEU A 54 16.69 31.18 -15.14
C LEU A 54 15.50 30.28 -15.50
N THR A 55 14.86 30.49 -16.66
CA THR A 55 13.75 29.64 -17.10
C THR A 55 14.19 28.21 -17.40
N ASP A 56 15.38 28.04 -17.97
CA ASP A 56 15.94 26.72 -18.26
C ASP A 56 16.36 25.96 -16.99
N GLU A 57 16.91 26.66 -15.99
CA GLU A 57 17.20 26.04 -14.70
C GLU A 57 15.91 25.64 -13.97
N LEU A 58 14.84 26.44 -14.09
CA LEU A 58 13.54 26.16 -13.47
C LEU A 58 12.83 24.95 -14.09
N THR A 59 12.88 24.81 -15.42
CA THR A 59 12.33 23.64 -16.13
C THR A 59 13.10 22.38 -15.78
N ASN A 60 14.44 22.43 -15.79
CA ASN A 60 15.30 21.33 -15.36
C ASN A 60 15.08 20.93 -13.89
N TYR A 61 14.87 21.90 -13.00
CA TYR A 61 14.55 21.64 -11.59
C TYR A 61 13.19 20.96 -11.43
N LYS A 62 12.17 21.42 -12.18
CA LYS A 62 10.83 20.83 -12.18
C LYS A 62 10.85 19.37 -12.64
N ASP A 63 11.55 19.07 -13.74
CA ASP A 63 11.65 17.71 -14.28
C ASP A 63 12.38 16.76 -13.31
N ARG A 64 13.38 17.25 -12.57
CA ARG A 64 14.07 16.44 -11.56
C ARG A 64 13.27 16.22 -10.28
N ILE A 65 12.41 17.17 -9.88
CA ILE A 65 11.47 16.93 -8.78
C ILE A 65 10.43 15.88 -9.19
N LEU A 66 9.94 15.96 -10.42
CA LEU A 66 8.96 15.02 -10.96
C LEU A 66 9.55 13.62 -11.08
N ASN A 67 10.82 13.51 -11.50
CA ASN A 67 11.59 12.27 -11.58
C ASN A 67 12.23 11.89 -10.24
N LYS A 68 11.45 11.99 -9.14
CA LYS A 68 11.87 11.46 -7.84
C LYS A 68 12.17 9.97 -7.97
N PRO A 69 13.29 9.44 -7.43
CA PRO A 69 13.60 8.01 -7.52
C PRO A 69 12.54 7.19 -6.79
N ILE A 70 11.64 6.54 -7.54
CA ILE A 70 10.64 5.63 -7.00
C ILE A 70 11.28 4.24 -6.93
N ASN A 71 11.75 3.86 -5.74
CA ASN A 71 12.31 2.53 -5.52
C ASN A 71 11.19 1.47 -5.50
N PHE A 72 10.84 0.96 -6.68
CA PHE A 72 9.81 -0.08 -6.90
C PHE A 72 10.08 -1.36 -6.09
N PHE A 73 11.35 -1.76 -5.98
CA PHE A 73 11.75 -2.97 -5.27
C PHE A 73 11.42 -2.94 -3.78
N PHE A 74 11.67 -1.82 -3.08
CA PHE A 74 11.35 -1.73 -1.65
C PHE A 74 9.85 -1.88 -1.38
N GLN A 75 9.02 -1.27 -2.24
CA GLN A 75 7.57 -1.39 -2.14
C GLN A 75 7.11 -2.81 -2.43
N TYR A 76 7.73 -3.48 -3.41
CA TYR A 76 7.47 -4.87 -3.73
C TYR A 76 7.74 -5.81 -2.56
N TYR A 77 8.91 -5.71 -1.90
CA TYR A 77 9.26 -6.57 -0.76
C TYR A 77 8.35 -6.35 0.45
N VAL A 78 8.02 -5.10 0.76
CA VAL A 78 7.07 -4.78 1.85
C VAL A 78 5.67 -5.31 1.51
N ALA A 79 5.24 -5.21 0.25
CA ALA A 79 3.97 -5.77 -0.19
C ALA A 79 3.96 -7.31 -0.08
N GLU A 80 5.07 -7.96 -0.43
CA GLU A 80 5.20 -9.42 -0.34
C GLU A 80 5.13 -9.91 1.12
N LEU A 81 5.73 -9.17 2.06
CA LEU A 81 5.63 -9.45 3.50
C LEU A 81 4.19 -9.28 3.99
N ASN A 82 3.54 -8.17 3.65
CA ASN A 82 2.15 -7.91 4.02
C ASN A 82 1.18 -8.94 3.42
N LYS A 83 1.47 -9.47 2.23
CA LYS A 83 0.73 -10.57 1.61
C LYS A 83 0.72 -11.83 2.49
N LYS A 84 1.87 -12.17 3.08
CA LYS A 84 1.99 -13.35 3.96
C LYS A 84 1.16 -13.17 5.24
N PHE A 85 1.20 -11.99 5.85
CA PHE A 85 0.40 -11.69 7.05
C PHE A 85 -1.10 -11.63 6.75
N ALA A 86 -1.51 -11.02 5.64
CA ALA A 86 -2.90 -10.94 5.23
C ALA A 86 -3.49 -12.35 5.06
N LEU A 87 -2.76 -13.27 4.42
CA LEU A 87 -3.18 -14.65 4.22
C LEU A 87 -3.42 -15.40 5.54
N SER A 88 -2.53 -15.22 6.52
CA SER A 88 -2.68 -15.84 7.85
C SER A 88 -3.89 -15.28 8.60
N LEU A 89 -4.11 -13.96 8.57
CA LEU A 89 -5.28 -13.32 9.20
C LEU A 89 -6.60 -13.73 8.56
N SER A 90 -6.61 -13.99 7.25
CA SER A 90 -7.80 -14.47 6.57
C SER A 90 -8.30 -15.82 7.07
N CYS A 91 -7.37 -16.70 7.45
CA CYS A 91 -7.71 -17.98 8.06
C CYS A 91 -8.51 -17.76 9.36
N LEU A 92 -8.08 -16.82 10.20
CA LEU A 92 -8.80 -16.45 11.43
C LEU A 92 -10.18 -15.86 11.13
N ALA A 93 -10.29 -15.01 10.11
CA ALA A 93 -11.57 -14.43 9.70
C ALA A 93 -12.55 -15.52 9.21
N LEU A 94 -12.08 -16.47 8.39
CA LEU A 94 -12.89 -17.61 7.94
C LEU A 94 -13.34 -18.48 9.10
N ILE A 95 -12.44 -18.81 10.04
CA ILE A 95 -12.78 -19.57 11.25
C ILE A 95 -13.87 -18.86 12.06
N LEU A 96 -13.75 -17.53 12.24
CA LEU A 96 -14.73 -16.74 12.98
C LEU A 96 -16.11 -16.74 12.30
N VAL A 97 -16.13 -16.61 10.97
CA VAL A 97 -17.36 -16.69 10.18
C VAL A 97 -17.98 -18.10 10.25
N SER A 98 -17.17 -19.15 10.10
CA SER A 98 -17.62 -20.55 10.22
C SER A 98 -18.15 -20.86 11.61
N LEU A 99 -17.52 -20.36 12.67
CA LEU A 99 -17.98 -20.50 14.05
C LEU A 99 -19.34 -19.84 14.24
N SER A 100 -19.49 -18.61 13.72
CA SER A 100 -20.75 -17.88 13.75
C SER A 100 -21.86 -18.70 13.08
N LEU A 101 -21.57 -19.26 11.90
CA LEU A 101 -22.47 -20.13 11.16
C LEU A 101 -22.87 -21.39 11.93
N ALA A 102 -21.92 -22.03 12.61
CA ALA A 102 -22.16 -23.23 13.40
C ALA A 102 -23.12 -23.00 14.59
N THR A 103 -23.17 -21.78 15.13
CA THR A 103 -24.07 -21.44 16.25
C THR A 103 -25.52 -21.18 15.85
N PHE A 104 -25.80 -21.00 14.55
CA PHE A 104 -27.17 -20.83 14.08
C PHE A 104 -27.94 -22.15 14.16
N LYS A 105 -28.93 -22.22 15.06
CA LYS A 105 -29.98 -23.25 15.04
C LYS A 105 -30.93 -22.95 13.87
N ILE A 106 -30.54 -23.31 12.65
CA ILE A 106 -31.36 -23.11 11.45
C ILE A 106 -32.47 -24.17 11.44
N LYS A 107 -33.73 -23.73 11.35
CA LYS A 107 -34.92 -24.59 11.25
C LYS A 107 -34.99 -25.37 9.93
N TYR A 108 -34.31 -24.89 8.90
CA TYR A 108 -34.17 -25.53 7.59
C TYR A 108 -32.96 -26.49 7.65
N GLY A 109 -33.11 -27.72 7.15
CA GLY A 109 -32.18 -28.84 7.39
C GLY A 109 -30.68 -28.59 7.17
N ARG A 110 -29.86 -29.56 7.58
CA ARG A 110 -28.37 -29.49 7.65
C ARG A 110 -27.68 -28.96 6.38
N LEU A 111 -28.30 -29.10 5.20
CA LEU A 111 -27.79 -28.61 3.92
C LEU A 111 -27.68 -27.08 3.83
N PHE A 112 -28.54 -26.33 4.51
CA PHE A 112 -28.58 -24.87 4.36
C PHE A 112 -27.32 -24.20 4.93
N GLY A 113 -26.82 -24.71 6.05
CA GLY A 113 -25.56 -24.25 6.64
C GLY A 113 -24.35 -24.53 5.74
N PHE A 114 -24.36 -25.66 5.03
CA PHE A 114 -23.33 -26.00 4.05
C PHE A 114 -23.35 -25.04 2.85
N GLY A 115 -24.54 -24.73 2.32
CA GLY A 115 -24.69 -23.80 1.20
C GLY A 115 -24.18 -22.38 1.51
N ILE A 116 -24.51 -21.83 2.68
CA ILE A 116 -24.00 -20.51 3.08
C ILE A 116 -22.48 -20.54 3.28
N ALA A 117 -21.93 -21.60 3.89
CA ALA A 117 -20.48 -21.72 4.06
C ALA A 117 -19.75 -21.74 2.70
N LEU A 118 -20.29 -22.45 1.71
CA LEU A 118 -19.77 -22.50 0.35
C LEU A 118 -19.80 -21.12 -0.32
N LEU A 119 -20.93 -20.41 -0.22
CA LEU A 119 -21.10 -19.09 -0.81
C LEU A 119 -20.11 -18.07 -0.21
N LEU A 120 -19.91 -18.11 1.10
CA LEU A 120 -18.90 -17.28 1.79
C LEU A 120 -17.48 -17.60 1.35
N ALA A 121 -17.14 -18.88 1.16
CA ALA A 121 -15.83 -19.29 0.66
C ALA A 121 -15.55 -18.73 -0.75
N VAL A 122 -16.54 -18.81 -1.65
CA VAL A 122 -16.43 -18.24 -3.01
C VAL A 122 -16.29 -16.72 -2.96
N CYS A 123 -17.10 -16.04 -2.14
CA CYS A 123 -17.05 -14.60 -1.98
C CYS A 123 -15.69 -14.13 -1.41
N TYR A 124 -15.16 -14.86 -0.42
CA TYR A 124 -13.82 -14.63 0.11
C TYR A 124 -12.75 -14.73 -0.97
N TRP A 125 -12.80 -15.80 -1.78
CA TRP A 125 -11.83 -16.06 -2.82
C TRP A 125 -11.84 -14.95 -3.88
N TYR A 126 -13.04 -14.49 -4.27
CA TYR A 126 -13.21 -13.36 -5.18
C TYR A 126 -12.57 -12.08 -4.63
N MET A 127 -12.81 -11.76 -3.36
CA MET A 127 -12.29 -10.54 -2.72
C MET A 127 -10.76 -10.57 -2.58
N LEU A 128 -10.19 -11.75 -2.32
CA LEU A 128 -8.75 -11.99 -2.31
C LEU A 128 -8.16 -11.72 -3.71
N PHE A 129 -8.80 -12.25 -4.76
CA PHE A 129 -8.38 -12.08 -6.14
C PHE A 129 -8.43 -10.60 -6.60
N THR A 130 -9.51 -9.88 -6.29
CA THR A 130 -9.63 -8.44 -6.61
C THR A 130 -8.55 -7.61 -5.94
N SER A 131 -8.18 -7.94 -4.70
CA SER A 131 -7.12 -7.21 -3.98
C SER A 131 -5.74 -7.44 -4.58
N GLN A 132 -5.47 -8.64 -5.07
CA GLN A 132 -4.23 -8.92 -5.80
C GLN A 132 -4.14 -8.10 -7.09
N LEU A 133 -5.24 -7.94 -7.82
CA LEU A 133 -5.30 -7.13 -9.04
C LEU A 133 -5.08 -5.63 -8.77
N PHE A 134 -5.58 -5.13 -7.64
CA PHE A 134 -5.43 -3.71 -7.28
C PHE A 134 -4.00 -3.32 -6.90
N VAL A 135 -3.21 -4.22 -6.33
CA VAL A 135 -1.78 -3.99 -6.01
C VAL A 135 -0.96 -3.67 -7.27
N PHE A 136 -1.32 -4.23 -8.43
CA PHE A 136 -0.62 -3.95 -9.69
C PHE A 136 -1.01 -2.60 -10.32
N LYS A 137 -2.15 -2.02 -9.94
CA LYS A 137 -2.66 -0.76 -10.52
C LYS A 137 -2.33 0.48 -9.70
N VAL A 138 -2.14 0.36 -8.38
CA VAL A 138 -2.05 1.52 -7.48
C VAL A 138 -0.71 1.52 -6.74
N ASN A 139 0.19 2.43 -7.16
CA ASN A 139 1.52 2.65 -6.56
C ASN A 139 1.46 3.34 -5.16
N PHE A 140 0.27 3.52 -4.59
CA PHE A 140 0.06 4.18 -3.30
C PHE A 140 -0.21 3.15 -2.20
N TYR A 141 0.59 3.21 -1.14
CA TYR A 141 0.40 2.51 0.14
C TYR A 141 -0.11 1.06 0.00
N SER A 142 0.72 0.23 -0.64
CA SER A 142 0.45 -1.19 -0.89
C SER A 142 0.08 -2.01 0.36
N GLY A 143 0.37 -1.51 1.58
CA GLY A 143 0.00 -2.15 2.84
C GLY A 143 -1.47 -1.97 3.23
N LEU A 144 -2.09 -0.81 2.95
CA LEU A 144 -3.48 -0.51 3.35
C LEU A 144 -4.50 -1.24 2.47
N LEU A 145 -4.23 -1.34 1.17
CA LEU A 145 -5.14 -2.03 0.23
C LEU A 145 -5.29 -3.52 0.54
N MET A 146 -4.26 -4.15 1.13
CA MET A 146 -4.30 -5.56 1.51
C MET A 146 -5.17 -5.84 2.74
N TRP A 147 -5.46 -4.83 3.56
CA TRP A 147 -6.24 -4.99 4.78
C TRP A 147 -7.75 -4.87 4.54
N ILE A 148 -8.16 -4.31 3.40
CA ILE A 148 -9.58 -4.09 3.05
C ILE A 148 -10.40 -5.38 3.08
N PRO A 149 -9.95 -6.52 2.50
CA PRO A 149 -10.73 -7.76 2.53
C PRO A 149 -10.85 -8.34 3.93
N ASN A 150 -9.78 -8.27 4.72
CA ASN A 150 -9.76 -8.80 6.09
C ASN A 150 -10.66 -7.97 7.00
N ALA A 151 -10.57 -6.63 6.90
CA ALA A 151 -11.46 -5.74 7.64
C ALA A 151 -12.92 -5.99 7.27
N PHE A 152 -13.21 -6.18 5.99
CA PHE A 152 -14.57 -6.47 5.53
C PHE A 152 -15.08 -7.82 6.06
N MET A 153 -14.28 -8.89 6.02
CA MET A 153 -14.69 -10.19 6.53
C MET A 153 -14.85 -10.23 8.05
N VAL A 154 -13.96 -9.57 8.79
CA VAL A 154 -14.11 -9.42 10.25
C VAL A 154 -15.37 -8.63 10.55
N LEU A 155 -15.63 -7.53 9.83
CA LEU A 155 -16.85 -6.75 9.97
C LEU A 155 -18.07 -7.62 9.71
N LEU A 156 -18.10 -8.36 8.60
CA LEU A 156 -19.23 -9.20 8.21
C LEU A 156 -19.51 -10.31 9.23
N GLY A 157 -18.46 -11.02 9.69
CA GLY A 157 -18.58 -12.05 10.72
C GLY A 157 -19.07 -11.49 12.05
N THR A 158 -18.52 -10.34 12.49
CA THR A 158 -18.95 -9.67 13.72
C THR A 158 -20.39 -9.17 13.63
N LEU A 159 -20.78 -8.59 12.49
CA LEU A 159 -22.14 -8.12 12.22
C LEU A 159 -23.13 -9.29 12.24
N MET A 160 -22.76 -10.41 11.63
CA MET A 160 -23.59 -11.62 11.61
C MET A 160 -23.80 -12.16 13.03
N LEU A 161 -22.75 -12.26 13.83
CA LEU A 161 -22.83 -12.63 15.25
C LEU A 161 -23.72 -11.67 16.06
N TYR A 162 -23.57 -10.37 15.84
CA TYR A 162 -24.37 -9.35 16.52
C TYR A 162 -25.86 -9.49 16.20
N PHE A 163 -26.23 -9.68 14.93
CA PHE A 163 -27.62 -9.90 14.53
C PHE A 163 -28.21 -11.19 15.09
N THR A 164 -27.42 -12.27 15.16
CA THR A 164 -27.85 -13.54 15.78
C THR A 164 -28.15 -13.37 17.26
N ARG A 165 -27.31 -12.63 17.97
CA ARG A 165 -27.48 -12.39 19.40
C ARG A 165 -28.70 -11.53 19.71
N LYS A 166 -29.05 -10.58 18.82
CA LYS A 166 -30.23 -9.72 18.97
C LYS A 166 -31.57 -10.41 18.64
N ARG A 167 -31.53 -11.53 17.90
CA ARG A 167 -32.72 -12.33 17.55
C ARG A 167 -33.07 -13.43 18.56
N ARG A 168 -32.23 -13.61 19.59
CA ARG A 168 -32.49 -14.47 20.75
C ARG A 168 -33.12 -13.65 21.85
#